data_AF-A0A4R5BLD2-F1
#
_entry.id   AF-A0A4R5BLD2-F1
#
_cell.length_a   1.000
_cell.length_b   1.000
_cell.length_c   1.000
_cell.angle_alpha   90.00
_cell.angle_beta   90.00
_cell.angle_gamma   90.00
#
_symmetry.space_group_name_H-M   'P 1'
#
loop_
_entity.id
_entity.type
_entity.pdbx_description
1 polymer ?
#
loop_
_entity_poly.entity_id
_entity_poly.type
_entity_poly.pdbx_seq_one_letter_code
_entity_poly.pdbx_strand_id
1 'polypeptide(L)'
;MPPMYGPPPHRKSSAGLLIGLLAGGVVLVVVIAVVVFAVYMVNTDHKLSTPPSAGGMSRDTVTEARAVKQVETQRGIIQRASEFKISDFVSAVYASGELKYLFVGGTGKFDAKKLRVQFDSSVNTEVQGKLIASTTEVFDKGRDGKAVCTSLMTRPGTTPFAGSTLCAWATRTSFATITPLAATTSLTGTRPEYSFTGVAAQMRKIRGDVED
;
A
#
# COMPACT_ATOMS: atom_id res chain seq x y z
N MET A 1 25.02 75.67 -45.27
CA MET A 1 25.19 74.21 -45.44
C MET A 1 24.03 73.52 -44.73
N PRO A 2 23.13 72.84 -45.45
CA PRO A 2 22.04 72.06 -44.83
C PRO A 2 22.57 70.69 -44.33
N PRO A 3 22.11 70.17 -43.18
CA PRO A 3 22.48 68.84 -42.74
C PRO A 3 21.72 67.77 -43.52
N MET A 4 22.44 66.77 -44.02
CA MET A 4 21.87 65.57 -44.64
C MET A 4 21.12 64.75 -43.57
N TYR A 5 19.84 64.51 -43.80
CA TYR A 5 19.10 63.47 -43.09
C TYR A 5 19.58 62.10 -43.58
N GLY A 6 20.30 61.37 -42.73
CA GLY A 6 20.58 59.95 -42.95
C GLY A 6 19.29 59.11 -42.79
N PRO A 7 19.17 57.98 -43.51
CA PRO A 7 17.98 57.13 -43.42
C PRO A 7 17.82 56.57 -42.01
N PRO A 8 16.57 56.41 -41.53
CA PRO A 8 16.30 55.93 -40.17
C PRO A 8 16.88 54.52 -39.97
N PRO A 9 17.48 54.23 -38.80
CA PRO A 9 18.06 52.92 -38.53
C PRO A 9 16.95 51.85 -38.55
N HIS A 10 17.13 50.82 -39.37
CA HIS A 10 16.27 49.64 -39.38
C HIS A 10 16.33 48.95 -38.00
N ARG A 11 15.26 49.09 -37.21
CA ARG A 11 15.09 48.32 -35.97
C ARG A 11 14.96 46.83 -36.33
N LYS A 12 16.01 46.05 -36.07
CA LYS A 12 15.97 44.59 -36.18
C LYS A 12 14.94 44.07 -35.15
N SER A 13 13.85 43.49 -35.65
CA SER A 13 12.77 42.94 -34.82
C SER A 13 13.29 41.78 -33.97
N SER A 14 13.19 41.91 -32.65
CA SER A 14 13.49 40.86 -31.66
C SER A 14 12.40 39.79 -31.58
N ALA A 15 11.37 39.86 -32.43
CA ALA A 15 10.25 38.92 -32.43
C ALA A 15 10.68 37.46 -32.67
N GLY A 16 11.64 37.23 -33.58
CA GLY A 16 12.15 35.87 -33.84
C GLY A 16 12.91 35.27 -32.66
N LEU A 17 13.61 36.10 -31.88
CA LEU A 17 14.32 35.68 -30.66
C LEU A 17 13.32 35.32 -29.55
N LEU A 18 12.26 36.11 -29.38
CA LEU A 18 11.20 35.85 -28.40
C LEU A 18 10.39 34.59 -28.73
N ILE A 19 10.05 34.36 -30.00
CA ILE A 19 9.35 33.15 -30.44
C ILE A 19 10.25 31.91 -30.27
N GLY A 20 11.54 32.02 -30.60
CA GLY A 20 12.52 30.95 -30.40
C GLY A 20 12.71 30.58 -28.92
N LEU A 21 12.71 31.58 -28.02
CA LEU A 21 12.87 31.37 -26.59
C LEU A 21 11.60 30.81 -25.93
N LEU A 22 10.41 31.23 -26.39
CA LEU A 22 9.13 30.66 -25.96
C LEU A 22 8.97 29.21 -26.45
N ALA A 23 9.27 28.93 -27.71
CA ALA A 23 9.21 27.57 -28.25
C ALA A 23 10.23 26.64 -27.57
N GLY A 24 11.47 27.11 -27.38
CA GLY A 24 12.50 26.36 -26.65
C GLY A 24 12.13 26.12 -25.18
N GLY A 25 11.56 27.12 -24.50
CA GLY A 25 11.08 27.01 -23.12
C GLY A 25 9.95 25.98 -22.98
N VAL A 26 8.97 25.99 -23.88
CA VAL A 26 7.86 25.02 -23.86
C VAL A 26 8.38 23.60 -24.10
N VAL A 27 9.27 23.39 -25.07
CA VAL A 27 9.86 22.07 -25.33
C VAL A 27 10.63 21.57 -24.11
N LEU A 28 11.41 22.43 -23.45
CA LEU A 28 12.14 22.07 -22.24
C LEU A 28 11.20 21.64 -21.10
N VAL A 29 10.10 22.37 -20.88
CA VAL A 29 9.10 22.03 -19.86
C VAL A 29 8.45 20.66 -20.15
N VAL A 30 8.11 20.39 -21.43
CA VAL A 30 7.54 19.10 -21.82
C VAL A 30 8.53 17.97 -21.58
N VAL A 31 9.80 18.15 -21.95
CA VAL A 31 10.84 17.14 -21.69
C VAL A 31 11.00 16.86 -20.20
N ILE A 32 11.05 17.91 -19.36
CA ILE A 32 11.14 17.76 -17.90
C ILE A 32 9.90 17.02 -17.38
N ALA A 33 8.69 17.39 -17.81
CA ALA A 33 7.46 16.73 -17.38
C ALA A 33 7.46 15.23 -17.74
N VAL A 34 7.91 14.89 -18.94
CA VAL A 34 8.03 13.48 -19.39
C VAL A 34 9.05 12.72 -18.55
N VAL A 35 10.23 13.31 -18.29
CA VAL A 35 11.25 12.66 -17.44
C VAL A 35 10.74 12.47 -16.02
N VAL A 36 10.12 13.49 -15.41
CA VAL A 36 9.53 13.39 -14.07
C VAL A 36 8.45 12.31 -14.02
N PHE A 37 7.57 12.26 -15.03
CA PHE A 37 6.53 11.24 -15.12
C PHE A 37 7.08 9.84 -15.31
N ALA A 38 8.11 9.66 -16.14
CA ALA A 38 8.77 8.38 -16.36
C ALA A 38 9.47 7.89 -15.08
N VAL A 39 10.22 8.76 -14.39
CA VAL A 39 10.85 8.45 -13.10
C VAL A 39 9.78 8.12 -12.05
N TYR A 40 8.68 8.86 -12.01
CA TYR A 40 7.55 8.57 -11.12
C TYR A 40 6.92 7.20 -11.41
N MET A 41 6.73 6.85 -12.68
CA MET A 41 6.17 5.56 -13.10
C MET A 41 7.06 4.39 -12.68
N VAL A 42 8.38 4.48 -12.89
CA VAL A 42 9.34 3.42 -12.54
C VAL A 42 9.48 3.25 -11.02
N ASN A 43 9.49 4.36 -10.26
CA ASN A 43 9.64 4.31 -8.81
C ASN A 43 8.35 3.92 -8.05
N THR A 44 7.25 3.66 -8.75
CA THR A 44 5.95 3.30 -8.15
C THR A 44 5.44 1.92 -8.59
N ASP A 45 6.28 1.16 -9.30
CA ASP A 45 6.02 -0.23 -9.63
C ASP A 45 6.57 -1.14 -8.53
N HIS A 46 5.70 -1.50 -7.61
CA HIS A 46 5.96 -2.39 -6.50
C HIS A 46 5.70 -3.85 -6.86
N LYS A 47 6.63 -4.71 -6.46
CA LYS A 47 6.48 -6.17 -6.45
C LYS A 47 6.51 -6.67 -5.02
N LEU A 48 5.78 -7.75 -4.78
CA LEU A 48 5.77 -8.42 -3.49
C LEU A 48 6.60 -9.70 -3.54
N SER A 49 7.38 -9.92 -2.49
CA SER A 49 8.18 -11.13 -2.30
C SER A 49 7.98 -11.69 -0.90
N THR A 50 8.52 -12.88 -0.64
CA THR A 50 8.44 -13.54 0.68
C THR A 50 9.85 -13.93 1.12
N PRO A 51 10.68 -12.95 1.50
CA PRO A 51 12.04 -13.22 1.95
C PRO A 51 12.05 -14.15 3.17
N PRO A 52 13.17 -14.84 3.45
CA PRO A 52 13.33 -15.70 4.64
C PRO A 52 13.10 -14.97 5.97
N SER A 53 13.25 -13.66 5.98
CA SER A 53 13.01 -12.79 7.13
C SER A 53 12.34 -11.48 6.70
N ALA A 54 11.40 -10.98 7.50
CA ALA A 54 10.79 -9.67 7.31
C ALA A 54 10.37 -9.06 8.64
N GLY A 55 10.50 -7.75 8.77
CA GLY A 55 10.18 -6.96 9.94
C GLY A 55 10.83 -7.44 11.24
N GLY A 56 12.05 -7.98 11.14
CA GLY A 56 12.79 -8.56 12.27
C GLY A 56 12.32 -9.95 12.71
N MET A 57 11.50 -10.62 11.90
CA MET A 57 10.98 -11.97 12.15
C MET A 57 11.46 -12.96 11.09
N SER A 58 11.52 -14.24 11.46
CA SER A 58 11.86 -15.33 10.53
C SER A 58 10.60 -15.95 9.95
N ARG A 59 10.67 -16.44 8.71
CA ARG A 59 9.56 -17.14 8.08
C ARG A 59 9.30 -18.50 8.76
N ASP A 60 8.07 -18.74 9.18
CA ASP A 60 7.58 -19.98 9.79
C ASP A 60 6.75 -20.76 8.76
N THR A 61 7.41 -21.61 7.98
CA THR A 61 6.78 -22.40 6.91
C THR A 61 5.82 -23.46 7.44
N VAL A 62 6.00 -23.93 8.68
CA VAL A 62 5.13 -24.92 9.31
C VAL A 62 3.77 -24.30 9.65
N THR A 63 3.77 -23.11 10.23
CA THR A 63 2.53 -22.37 10.50
C THR A 63 1.88 -21.89 9.21
N GLU A 64 2.68 -21.47 8.22
CA GLU A 64 2.20 -21.10 6.89
C GLU A 64 1.39 -22.22 6.23
N ALA A 65 1.91 -23.46 6.25
CA ALA A 65 1.21 -24.63 5.72
C ALA A 65 -0.11 -24.95 6.45
N ARG A 66 -0.29 -24.47 7.69
CA ARG A 66 -1.53 -24.64 8.47
C ARG A 66 -2.51 -23.48 8.32
N ALA A 67 -2.05 -22.34 7.80
CA ALA A 67 -2.83 -21.11 7.68
C ALA A 67 -3.63 -21.02 6.36
N VAL A 68 -3.75 -22.10 5.58
CA VAL A 68 -4.34 -22.12 4.23
C VAL A 68 -5.71 -21.43 4.17
N LYS A 69 -6.63 -21.75 5.08
CA LYS A 69 -7.96 -21.11 5.11
C LYS A 69 -7.90 -19.61 5.36
N GLN A 70 -7.00 -19.18 6.25
CA GLN A 70 -6.81 -17.76 6.56
C GLN A 70 -6.19 -17.02 5.37
N VAL A 71 -5.28 -17.68 4.64
CA VAL A 71 -4.71 -17.18 3.39
C VAL A 71 -5.81 -17.00 2.34
N GLU A 72 -6.65 -18.01 2.12
CA GLU A 72 -7.77 -17.95 1.16
C GLU A 72 -8.76 -16.82 1.50
N THR A 73 -9.13 -16.68 2.78
CA THR A 73 -9.98 -15.57 3.24
C THR A 73 -9.35 -14.21 2.95
N GLN A 74 -8.06 -14.01 3.28
CA GLN A 74 -7.38 -12.73 3.00
C GLN A 74 -7.25 -12.48 1.49
N ARG A 75 -6.96 -13.51 0.69
CA ARG A 75 -6.97 -13.40 -0.78
C ARG A 75 -8.33 -12.98 -1.29
N GLY A 76 -9.42 -13.56 -0.77
CA GLY A 76 -10.78 -13.17 -1.13
C GLY A 76 -11.09 -11.71 -0.79
N ILE A 77 -10.63 -11.22 0.37
CA ILE A 77 -10.75 -9.80 0.75
C ILE A 77 -9.96 -8.92 -0.23
N ILE A 78 -8.70 -9.23 -0.52
CA ILE A 78 -7.86 -8.46 -1.44
C ILE A 78 -8.46 -8.46 -2.85
N GLN A 79 -8.92 -9.61 -3.34
CA GLN A 79 -9.53 -9.73 -4.66
C GLN A 79 -10.80 -8.89 -4.76
N ARG A 80 -11.72 -8.98 -3.80
CA ARG A 80 -12.94 -8.15 -3.82
C ARG A 80 -12.63 -6.68 -3.67
N ALA A 81 -11.72 -6.31 -2.77
CA ALA A 81 -11.33 -4.92 -2.56
C ALA A 81 -10.71 -4.33 -3.83
N SER A 82 -9.92 -5.13 -4.55
CA SER A 82 -9.28 -4.71 -5.79
C SER A 82 -10.14 -4.85 -7.05
N GLU A 83 -11.42 -5.21 -6.94
CA GLU A 83 -12.27 -5.53 -8.10
C GLU A 83 -11.60 -6.59 -9.01
N PHE A 84 -10.91 -7.56 -8.39
CA PHE A 84 -10.19 -8.67 -9.01
C PHE A 84 -9.01 -8.24 -9.91
N LYS A 85 -8.44 -7.06 -9.68
CA LYS A 85 -7.29 -6.53 -10.45
C LYS A 85 -5.93 -6.92 -9.89
N ILE A 86 -5.88 -7.53 -8.72
CA ILE A 86 -4.66 -8.08 -8.10
C ILE A 86 -4.50 -9.55 -8.50
N SER A 87 -3.31 -9.90 -8.99
CA SER A 87 -2.85 -11.24 -9.34
C SER A 87 -1.57 -11.60 -8.56
N ASP A 88 -0.94 -12.72 -8.92
CA ASP A 88 0.39 -13.11 -8.44
C ASP A 88 0.52 -13.09 -6.91
N PHE A 89 -0.43 -13.78 -6.27
CA PHE A 89 -0.51 -13.80 -4.83
C PHE A 89 0.66 -14.55 -4.21
N VAL A 90 1.22 -13.94 -3.17
CA VAL A 90 2.20 -14.52 -2.26
C VAL A 90 1.67 -14.50 -0.84
N SER A 91 2.15 -15.43 -0.02
CA SER A 91 1.86 -15.48 1.41
C SER A 91 3.07 -15.95 2.19
N ALA A 92 3.19 -15.49 3.42
CA ALA A 92 4.18 -15.99 4.37
C ALA A 92 3.68 -15.80 5.80
N VAL A 93 4.10 -16.68 6.70
CA VAL A 93 3.97 -16.42 8.14
C VAL A 93 5.32 -15.99 8.66
N TYR A 94 5.39 -14.83 9.32
CA TYR A 94 6.58 -14.33 9.98
C TYR A 94 6.41 -14.45 11.49
N ALA A 95 7.40 -15.06 12.16
CA ALA A 95 7.35 -15.35 13.58
C ALA A 95 8.60 -14.88 14.35
N SER A 96 8.39 -14.50 15.61
CA SER A 96 9.43 -14.32 16.62
C SER A 96 8.89 -14.78 17.97
N GLY A 97 9.39 -15.92 18.45
CA GLY A 97 8.84 -16.60 19.63
C GLY A 97 7.38 -16.99 19.42
N GLU A 98 6.49 -16.51 20.30
CA GLU A 98 5.05 -16.77 20.24
C GLU A 98 4.30 -15.81 19.30
N LEU A 99 4.91 -14.69 18.91
CA LEU A 99 4.30 -13.72 18.01
C LEU A 99 4.40 -14.22 16.58
N LYS A 100 3.24 -14.30 15.90
CA LYS A 100 3.15 -14.75 14.52
C LYS A 100 2.25 -13.82 13.73
N TYR A 101 2.68 -13.43 12.54
CA TYR A 101 1.91 -12.60 11.62
C TYR A 101 1.80 -13.28 10.27
N LEU A 102 0.57 -13.43 9.79
CA LEU A 102 0.28 -13.86 8.44
C LEU A 102 0.31 -12.65 7.51
N PHE A 103 1.20 -12.68 6.54
CA PHE A 103 1.26 -11.79 5.39
C PHE A 103 0.63 -12.46 4.19
N VAL A 104 -0.25 -11.75 3.49
CA VAL A 104 -0.82 -12.14 2.20
C VAL A 104 -0.84 -10.91 1.31
N GLY A 105 -0.39 -11.03 0.07
CA GLY A 105 -0.45 -9.92 -0.87
C GLY A 105 -0.38 -10.39 -2.31
N GLY A 106 -0.65 -9.48 -3.22
CA GLY A 106 -0.43 -9.70 -4.65
C GLY A 106 -0.06 -8.42 -5.38
N THR A 107 0.29 -8.58 -6.64
CA THR A 107 0.67 -7.49 -7.55
C THR A 107 -0.43 -7.32 -8.61
N GLY A 108 -0.73 -6.08 -8.97
CA GLY A 108 -1.76 -5.75 -9.95
C GLY A 108 -2.27 -4.32 -9.77
N LYS A 109 -3.07 -3.85 -10.71
CA LYS A 109 -3.46 -2.43 -10.75
C LYS A 109 -4.51 -2.13 -9.69
N PHE A 110 -4.22 -1.19 -8.81
CA PHE A 110 -5.15 -0.74 -7.78
C PHE A 110 -5.14 0.78 -7.60
N ASP A 111 -6.29 1.38 -7.29
CA ASP A 111 -6.36 2.78 -6.90
C ASP A 111 -6.32 2.88 -5.37
N ALA A 112 -5.13 3.16 -4.85
CA ALA A 112 -4.89 3.28 -3.41
C ALA A 112 -5.85 4.28 -2.72
N LYS A 113 -6.41 5.27 -3.44
CA LYS A 113 -7.39 6.22 -2.86
C LYS A 113 -8.70 5.54 -2.46
N LYS A 114 -9.04 4.42 -3.10
CA LYS A 114 -10.23 3.63 -2.80
C LYS A 114 -10.01 2.59 -1.71
N LEU A 115 -8.76 2.42 -1.25
CA LEU A 115 -8.38 1.37 -0.29
C LEU A 115 -9.34 1.31 0.90
N ARG A 116 -9.58 2.42 1.59
CA ARG A 116 -10.43 2.43 2.78
C ARG A 116 -11.83 1.90 2.51
N VAL A 117 -12.51 2.46 1.51
CA VAL A 117 -13.91 2.12 1.21
C VAL A 117 -14.03 0.68 0.72
N GLN A 118 -13.17 0.28 -0.21
CA GLN A 118 -13.24 -1.06 -0.81
C GLN A 118 -12.80 -2.15 0.16
N PHE A 119 -11.77 -1.89 0.97
CA PHE A 119 -11.32 -2.82 1.99
C PHE A 119 -12.36 -2.99 3.09
N ASP A 120 -12.91 -1.90 3.61
CA ASP A 120 -13.96 -1.95 4.63
C ASP A 120 -15.19 -2.75 4.13
N SER A 121 -15.66 -2.47 2.92
CA SER A 121 -16.76 -3.22 2.30
C SER A 121 -16.43 -4.72 2.13
N SER A 122 -15.19 -5.04 1.72
CA SER A 122 -14.76 -6.42 1.47
C SER A 122 -14.58 -7.23 2.76
N VAL A 123 -14.10 -6.60 3.83
CA VAL A 123 -14.01 -7.20 5.17
C VAL A 123 -15.40 -7.41 5.74
N ASN A 124 -16.29 -6.41 5.67
CA ASN A 124 -17.66 -6.55 6.14
C ASN A 124 -18.42 -7.67 5.41
N THR A 125 -18.19 -7.81 4.10
CA THR A 125 -18.74 -8.91 3.29
C THR A 125 -18.21 -10.27 3.73
N GLU A 126 -16.92 -10.38 4.08
CA GLU A 126 -16.32 -11.64 4.53
C GLU A 126 -16.86 -12.05 5.91
N VAL A 127 -16.94 -11.11 6.85
CA VAL A 127 -17.38 -11.43 8.21
C VAL A 127 -18.90 -11.61 8.33
N GLN A 128 -19.70 -11.12 7.36
CA GLN A 128 -21.15 -11.31 7.28
C GLN A 128 -21.91 -11.01 8.58
N GLY A 129 -21.46 -9.99 9.33
CA GLY A 129 -22.04 -9.63 10.63
C GLY A 129 -21.75 -10.61 11.78
N LYS A 130 -20.95 -11.67 11.57
CA LYS A 130 -20.45 -12.53 12.66
C LYS A 130 -19.53 -11.77 13.61
N LEU A 131 -18.82 -10.77 13.09
CA LEU A 131 -17.94 -9.87 13.82
C LEU A 131 -18.39 -8.42 13.61
N ILE A 132 -18.03 -7.56 14.56
CA ILE A 132 -18.04 -6.12 14.40
C ILE A 132 -16.69 -5.74 13.77
N ALA A 133 -16.74 -5.14 12.58
CA ALA A 133 -15.56 -4.66 11.86
C ALA A 133 -15.56 -3.13 11.87
N SER A 134 -14.42 -2.51 12.20
CA SER A 134 -14.25 -1.06 12.13
C SER A 134 -12.92 -0.71 11.49
N THR A 135 -12.97 -0.08 10.32
CA THR A 135 -11.78 0.24 9.51
C THR A 135 -11.34 1.69 9.71
N THR A 136 -10.08 1.89 10.05
CA THR A 136 -9.45 3.20 10.28
C THR A 136 -8.21 3.36 9.39
N GLU A 137 -7.97 4.57 8.88
CA GLU A 137 -6.77 4.86 8.10
C GLU A 137 -5.52 4.89 8.98
N VAL A 138 -4.40 4.42 8.44
CA VAL A 138 -3.09 4.52 9.10
C VAL A 138 -2.36 5.71 8.51
N PHE A 139 -2.04 6.69 9.36
CA PHE A 139 -1.38 7.94 8.93
C PHE A 139 0.01 7.71 8.34
N ASP A 140 0.87 6.98 9.06
CA ASP A 140 2.15 6.52 8.55
C ASP A 140 1.98 5.13 7.93
N LYS A 141 2.08 5.07 6.61
CA LYS A 141 1.90 3.86 5.81
C LYS A 141 3.23 3.13 5.51
N GLY A 142 4.37 3.64 5.95
CA GLY A 142 5.69 3.03 5.79
C GLY A 142 6.39 3.27 4.44
N ARG A 143 5.68 3.65 3.38
CA ARG A 143 6.21 4.08 2.05
C ARG A 143 5.19 4.95 1.30
N ASP A 144 5.09 4.86 -0.02
CA ASP A 144 4.03 5.44 -0.85
C ASP A 144 2.68 4.66 -0.68
N GLY A 145 1.65 4.97 -1.49
CA GLY A 145 0.35 4.29 -1.41
C GLY A 145 -0.60 4.78 -0.29
N LYS A 146 -1.41 3.88 0.27
CA LYS A 146 -2.32 4.10 1.41
C LYS A 146 -2.33 2.87 2.32
N ALA A 147 -2.71 3.05 3.59
CA ALA A 147 -2.85 1.96 4.53
C ALA A 147 -4.05 2.15 5.46
N VAL A 148 -4.64 1.03 5.88
CA VAL A 148 -5.79 0.96 6.77
C VAL A 148 -5.63 -0.22 7.72
N CYS A 149 -6.29 -0.18 8.87
CA CYS A 149 -6.53 -1.41 9.62
C CYS A 149 -7.97 -1.51 10.09
N THR A 150 -8.45 -2.74 10.13
CA THR A 150 -9.77 -3.10 10.60
C THR A 150 -9.64 -3.85 11.92
N SER A 151 -10.26 -3.29 12.95
CA SER A 151 -10.46 -3.99 14.22
C SER A 151 -11.65 -4.94 14.06
N LEU A 152 -11.43 -6.22 14.38
CA LEU A 152 -12.41 -7.28 14.33
C LEU A 152 -12.73 -7.71 15.75
N MET A 153 -13.98 -7.54 16.18
CA MET A 153 -14.43 -7.88 17.53
C MET A 153 -15.62 -8.84 17.47
N THR A 154 -15.63 -9.87 18.31
CA THR A 154 -16.82 -10.71 18.53
C THR A 154 -17.96 -9.87 19.11
N ARG A 155 -19.19 -10.07 18.65
CA ARG A 155 -20.34 -9.36 19.22
C ARG A 155 -20.51 -9.71 20.71
N PRO A 156 -20.81 -8.70 21.56
CA PRO A 156 -21.11 -8.95 22.97
C PRO A 156 -22.19 -10.04 23.12
N GLY A 157 -21.96 -11.02 24.01
CA GLY A 157 -22.95 -12.05 24.36
C GLY A 157 -22.85 -13.40 23.63
N THR A 158 -21.88 -13.62 22.74
CA THR A 158 -21.77 -14.90 21.98
C THR A 158 -20.54 -15.76 22.31
N THR A 159 -19.42 -15.19 22.76
CA THR A 159 -18.17 -15.91 23.13
C THR A 159 -17.30 -15.01 24.01
N PRO A 160 -16.24 -15.52 24.70
CA PRO A 160 -15.24 -14.64 25.31
C PRO A 160 -14.68 -13.66 24.25
N PHE A 161 -14.52 -12.40 24.66
CA PHE A 161 -14.12 -11.29 23.81
C PHE A 161 -12.79 -11.61 23.10
N ALA A 162 -12.86 -11.86 21.79
CA ALA A 162 -11.68 -12.09 20.95
C ALA A 162 -11.59 -10.94 19.94
N GLY A 163 -10.67 -10.02 20.21
CA GLY A 163 -10.29 -8.96 19.28
C GLY A 163 -9.12 -9.40 18.40
N SER A 164 -9.18 -9.11 17.11
CA SER A 164 -8.02 -9.19 16.20
C SER A 164 -7.97 -7.96 15.32
N THR A 165 -6.79 -7.65 14.78
CA THR A 165 -6.60 -6.51 13.88
C THR A 165 -6.07 -7.01 12.55
N LEU A 166 -6.75 -6.65 11.47
CA LEU A 166 -6.32 -6.90 10.10
C LEU A 166 -5.86 -5.57 9.49
N CYS A 167 -4.56 -5.42 9.24
CA CYS A 167 -4.04 -4.23 8.57
C CYS A 167 -3.81 -4.52 7.08
N ALA A 168 -3.95 -3.50 6.24
CA ALA A 168 -3.73 -3.57 4.82
C ALA A 168 -3.00 -2.33 4.32
N TRP A 169 -2.22 -2.51 3.26
CA TRP A 169 -1.70 -1.42 2.46
C TRP A 169 -1.90 -1.71 0.99
N ALA A 170 -1.97 -0.65 0.21
CA ALA A 170 -1.98 -0.75 -1.23
C ALA A 170 -1.27 0.43 -1.87
N THR A 171 -0.57 0.14 -2.96
CA THR A 171 0.04 1.12 -3.86
C THR A 171 -0.75 1.13 -5.18
N ARG A 172 -0.14 1.62 -6.26
CA ARG A 172 -0.71 1.49 -7.59
C ARG A 172 -0.64 0.05 -8.11
N THR A 173 0.36 -0.71 -7.70
CA THR A 173 0.68 -2.02 -8.28
C THR A 173 0.74 -3.16 -7.26
N SER A 174 0.59 -2.89 -5.98
CA SER A 174 0.59 -3.90 -4.92
C SER A 174 -0.58 -3.70 -3.96
N PHE A 175 -1.06 -4.80 -3.40
CA PHE A 175 -2.03 -4.81 -2.31
C PHE A 175 -1.66 -5.96 -1.40
N ALA A 176 -1.46 -5.67 -0.11
CA ALA A 176 -1.27 -6.73 0.87
C ALA A 176 -1.98 -6.46 2.20
N THR A 177 -2.11 -7.54 2.96
CA THR A 177 -2.67 -7.60 4.30
C THR A 177 -1.70 -8.26 5.27
N ILE A 178 -1.82 -7.88 6.53
CA ILE A 178 -1.17 -8.53 7.66
C ILE A 178 -2.19 -8.78 8.76
N THR A 179 -2.16 -9.96 9.35
CA THR A 179 -3.00 -10.33 10.50
C THR A 179 -2.18 -11.12 11.50
N PRO A 180 -2.30 -10.83 12.79
CA PRO A 180 -1.71 -11.68 13.81
C PRO A 180 -2.39 -13.05 13.83
N LEU A 181 -1.59 -14.10 13.97
CA LEU A 181 -2.08 -15.45 14.27
C LEU A 181 -1.96 -15.64 15.78
N ALA A 182 -3.06 -15.99 16.44
CA ALA A 182 -3.02 -16.32 17.87
C ALA A 182 -2.14 -17.56 18.08
N ALA A 183 -1.26 -17.52 19.08
CA ALA A 183 -0.60 -18.73 19.56
C ALA A 183 -1.69 -19.68 20.09
N THR A 184 -1.79 -20.88 19.54
CA THR A 184 -2.81 -21.88 19.88
C THR A 184 -2.67 -22.46 21.30
N THR A 185 -1.71 -21.97 22.11
CA THR A 185 -1.20 -22.69 23.29
C THR A 185 -1.51 -22.05 24.65
N SER A 186 -2.38 -21.04 24.76
CA SER A 186 -2.66 -20.42 26.05
C SER A 186 -4.13 -20.06 26.22
N LEU A 187 -4.86 -20.91 26.95
CA LEU A 187 -6.20 -20.63 27.49
C LEU A 187 -6.13 -19.97 28.88
N THR A 188 -4.92 -19.74 29.41
CA THR A 188 -4.66 -19.30 30.79
C THR A 188 -3.78 -18.07 30.91
N GLY A 189 -3.15 -17.61 29.82
CA GLY A 189 -2.37 -16.38 29.78
C GLY A 189 -3.16 -15.25 29.11
N THR A 190 -2.95 -14.03 29.59
CA THR A 190 -3.38 -12.79 28.94
C THR A 190 -3.00 -12.86 27.47
N ARG A 191 -3.98 -13.09 26.57
CA ARG A 191 -3.72 -13.10 25.13
C ARG A 191 -3.02 -11.79 24.77
N PRO A 192 -1.96 -11.79 23.96
CA PRO A 192 -1.40 -10.53 23.48
C PRO A 192 -2.53 -9.78 22.77
N GLU A 193 -2.94 -8.65 23.33
CA GLU A 193 -3.92 -7.80 22.70
C GLU A 193 -3.25 -7.21 21.47
N TYR A 194 -3.63 -7.71 20.29
CA TYR A 194 -3.11 -7.23 19.03
C TYR A 194 -3.75 -5.88 18.71
N SER A 195 -3.27 -4.85 19.42
CA SER A 195 -3.72 -3.49 19.26
C SER A 195 -3.50 -2.99 17.84
N PHE A 196 -4.38 -2.09 17.39
CA PHE A 196 -4.26 -1.40 16.11
C PHE A 196 -2.85 -0.86 15.88
N THR A 197 -2.30 -0.17 16.88
CA THR A 197 -0.97 0.45 16.81
C THR A 197 0.14 -0.58 16.67
N GLY A 198 0.07 -1.70 17.38
CA GLY A 198 1.06 -2.77 17.32
C GLY A 198 1.09 -3.45 15.95
N VAL A 199 -0.08 -3.82 15.43
CA VAL A 199 -0.17 -4.48 14.11
C VAL A 199 0.20 -3.51 12.99
N ALA A 200 -0.20 -2.24 13.06
CA ALA A 200 0.19 -1.22 12.09
C ALA A 200 1.71 -0.97 12.08
N ALA A 201 2.35 -0.92 13.25
CA ALA A 201 3.80 -0.81 13.35
C ALA A 201 4.50 -2.02 12.72
N GLN A 202 4.00 -3.23 12.99
CA GLN A 202 4.56 -4.46 12.41
C GLN A 202 4.33 -4.57 10.91
N MET A 203 3.17 -4.12 10.42
CA MET A 203 2.87 -3.99 8.99
C MET A 203 3.94 -3.17 8.29
N ARG A 204 4.31 -2.00 8.82
CA ARG A 204 5.34 -1.12 8.22
C ARG A 204 6.69 -1.82 8.11
N LYS A 205 7.09 -2.51 9.19
CA LYS A 205 8.36 -3.24 9.23
C LYS A 205 8.39 -4.35 8.17
N ILE A 206 7.33 -5.17 8.11
CA ILE A 206 7.24 -6.23 7.10
C ILE A 206 7.18 -5.63 5.69
N ARG A 207 6.33 -4.62 5.47
CA ARG A 207 6.24 -3.89 4.19
C ARG A 207 7.62 -3.41 3.72
N GLY A 208 8.45 -2.91 4.62
CA GLY A 208 9.80 -2.45 4.32
C GLY A 208 10.70 -3.51 3.67
N ASP A 209 10.44 -4.79 3.93
CA ASP A 209 11.26 -5.92 3.49
C ASP A 209 10.61 -6.78 2.40
N VAL A 210 9.27 -6.78 2.30
CA VAL A 210 8.52 -7.63 1.35
C VAL A 210 8.08 -6.91 0.09
N GLU A 211 8.11 -5.58 0.10
CA GLU A 211 7.73 -4.74 -1.03
C GLU A 211 8.94 -3.95 -1.54
N ASP A 212 9.28 -4.17 -2.81
CA ASP A 212 10.36 -3.45 -3.50
C ASP A 212 9.86 -2.08 -4.00
#